data_AF-A0A1J4Z1S7-F1
#
_entry.id   AF-A0A1J4Z1S7-F1
#
_cell.length_a   1.000
_cell.length_b   1.000
_cell.length_c   1.000
_cell.angle_alpha   90.00
_cell.angle_beta   90.00
_cell.angle_gamma   90.00
#
_symmetry.space_group_name_H-M   'P 1'
#
loop_
_entity.id
_entity.type
_entity.pdbx_description
1 polymer ?
#
loop_
_entity_poly.entity_id
_entity_poly.type
_entity_poly.pdbx_seq_one_letter_code
_entity_poly.pdbx_strand_id
1 'polypeptide(L)'
;MFNPLLILIGILFGAALFILGYFTRKVAAEKAMQGAASDAKKILEDAKREADNKRREVEIEAKDLRFKIKAEFEESSKDRRQELATLEKRLIQKEENIERKAEVIDGKEREIGQRDTALQNKEKEVENDKREYSKLIAEERQSLQRISGMTAQDAKKLLISKMENEARQEAVVLLKKIEEEARETADKKGREILSLAIQKCAAEHTVETTISVVSLPNDEMKGRIIGREGRNIRALEIATGIDVIIDDTPEAVTISGFDPIKREIAKRAIQRLMQDGRIHPGRIEEIVEKIKTEMETNIREEGEKAAFDCGVHGLHIELVKMLGRLKYRTSYGQNVLQHSIEVAYLMGVMASELGADFNIARRIGLLHDIGKATSHDVEGTHIKIGVDLLKKHGESQEVINSVEAHHQDVEAKSIYGVLVQAADAVSATRPGARRETLETYIKRLTKLEAIADSFPGVDKAYAIQAGREIRVIVKPDKLNDVQASALAKDITKKIEDGLEYPGQIKVTVIRETRAIEYAK
;
A
#
# COMPACT_ATOMS: atom_id res chain seq x y z
N MET A 1 87.83 -26.68 78.37
CA MET A 1 87.25 -27.95 77.86
C MET A 1 85.74 -27.85 78.00
N PHE A 2 84.97 -27.92 76.92
CA PHE A 2 83.51 -27.99 77.01
C PHE A 2 83.12 -29.30 77.68
N ASN A 3 82.23 -29.24 78.68
CA ASN A 3 81.78 -30.41 79.43
C ASN A 3 80.95 -31.31 78.49
N PRO A 4 81.39 -32.54 78.16
CA PRO A 4 80.71 -33.42 77.20
C PRO A 4 79.25 -33.73 77.58
N LEU A 5 78.91 -33.62 78.87
CA LEU A 5 77.55 -33.78 79.37
C LEU A 5 76.58 -32.71 78.82
N LEU A 6 77.03 -31.45 78.67
CA LEU A 6 76.21 -30.34 78.17
C LEU A 6 75.89 -30.50 76.67
N ILE A 7 76.83 -31.04 75.90
CA ILE A 7 76.65 -31.31 74.47
C ILE A 7 75.61 -32.42 74.27
N LEU A 8 75.67 -33.48 75.08
CA LEU A 8 74.71 -34.59 75.03
C LEU A 8 73.28 -34.14 75.39
N ILE A 9 73.15 -33.29 76.42
CA ILE A 9 71.87 -32.69 76.81
C ILE A 9 71.31 -31.81 75.68
N GLY A 10 72.16 -31.00 75.03
CA GLY A 10 71.75 -30.18 73.88
C GLY A 10 71.25 -31.00 72.69
N ILE A 11 71.92 -32.11 72.38
CA ILE A 11 71.51 -33.02 71.29
C ILE A 11 70.18 -33.73 71.63
N LEU A 12 70.04 -34.23 72.86
CA LEU A 12 68.79 -34.86 73.31
C LEU A 12 67.62 -33.87 73.31
N PHE A 13 67.86 -32.64 73.75
CA PHE A 13 66.85 -31.57 73.74
C PHE A 13 66.48 -31.16 72.31
N GLY A 14 67.46 -31.04 71.41
CA GLY A 14 67.23 -30.77 69.99
C GLY A 14 66.45 -31.89 69.29
N ALA A 15 66.77 -33.16 69.59
CA ALA A 15 66.02 -34.31 69.08
C ALA A 15 64.57 -34.33 69.59
N ALA A 16 64.35 -34.04 70.87
CA ALA A 16 63.01 -33.93 71.45
C ALA A 16 62.19 -32.81 70.81
N LEU A 17 62.77 -31.63 70.58
CA LEU A 17 62.12 -30.52 69.89
C LEU A 17 61.83 -30.83 68.42
N PHE A 18 62.72 -31.54 67.73
CA PHE A 18 62.51 -31.96 66.35
C PHE A 18 61.36 -32.97 66.24
N ILE A 19 61.30 -33.95 67.14
CA ILE A 19 60.21 -34.93 67.20
C ILE A 19 58.88 -34.21 67.49
N LEU A 20 58.86 -33.29 68.46
CA LEU A 20 57.67 -32.51 68.80
C LEU A 20 57.22 -31.62 67.62
N GLY A 21 58.15 -30.97 66.91
CA GLY A 21 57.88 -30.19 65.71
C GLY A 21 57.35 -31.04 64.54
N TYR A 22 57.87 -32.25 64.36
CA TYR A 22 57.39 -33.18 63.34
C TYR A 22 55.96 -33.64 63.62
N PHE A 23 55.64 -33.99 64.87
CA PHE A 23 54.29 -34.40 65.26
C PHE A 23 53.28 -33.25 65.17
N THR A 24 53.64 -32.03 65.61
CA THR A 24 52.75 -30.87 65.47
C THR A 24 52.50 -30.52 64.01
N ARG A 25 53.52 -30.58 63.14
CA ARG A 25 53.35 -30.39 61.69
C ARG A 25 52.47 -31.46 61.07
N LYS A 26 52.63 -32.73 61.46
CA LYS A 26 51.82 -33.85 60.97
C LYS A 26 50.34 -33.67 61.32
N VAL A 27 50.04 -33.32 62.57
CA VAL A 27 48.66 -33.07 63.03
C VAL A 27 48.06 -31.84 62.35
N ALA A 28 48.83 -30.77 62.16
CA ALA A 28 48.38 -29.58 61.44
C ALA A 28 48.08 -29.87 59.97
N ALA A 29 48.93 -30.68 59.30
CA ALA A 29 48.72 -31.10 57.92
C ALA A 29 47.49 -32.01 57.78
N GLU A 30 47.29 -32.97 58.68
CA GLU A 30 46.10 -33.84 58.68
C GLU A 30 44.81 -33.04 58.90
N LYS A 31 44.81 -32.06 59.83
CA LYS A 31 43.66 -31.15 60.02
C LYS A 31 43.40 -30.27 58.79
N ALA A 32 44.44 -29.74 58.17
CA ALA A 32 44.31 -28.95 56.94
C ALA A 32 43.76 -29.79 55.77
N MET A 33 44.22 -31.03 55.62
CA MET A 33 43.70 -31.96 54.61
C MET A 33 42.24 -32.34 54.88
N GLN A 34 41.87 -32.57 56.14
CA GLN A 34 40.48 -32.87 56.52
C GLN A 34 39.57 -31.65 56.30
N GLY A 35 40.05 -30.44 56.58
CA GLY A 35 39.35 -29.19 56.27
C GLY A 35 39.13 -29.02 54.76
N ALA A 36 40.19 -29.17 53.96
CA ALA A 36 40.11 -29.09 52.50
C ALA A 36 39.17 -30.16 51.90
N ALA A 37 39.17 -31.38 52.43
CA ALA A 37 38.26 -32.44 51.99
C ALA A 37 36.79 -32.13 52.35
N SER A 38 36.55 -31.57 53.54
CA SER A 38 35.22 -31.12 53.97
C SER A 38 34.71 -29.97 53.09
N ASP A 39 35.56 -28.99 52.79
CA ASP A 39 35.20 -27.84 51.96
C ASP A 39 34.96 -28.26 50.51
N ALA A 40 35.79 -29.15 49.95
CA ALA A 40 35.56 -29.73 48.63
C ALA A 40 34.22 -30.48 48.56
N LYS A 41 33.84 -31.21 49.63
CA LYS A 41 32.54 -31.88 49.71
C LYS A 41 31.39 -30.88 49.75
N LYS A 42 31.50 -29.80 50.53
CA LYS A 42 30.49 -28.73 50.57
C LYS A 42 30.31 -28.06 49.22
N ILE A 43 31.41 -27.67 48.56
CA ILE A 43 31.38 -27.06 47.22
C ILE A 43 30.65 -27.98 46.23
N LEU A 44 30.89 -29.30 46.30
CA LEU A 44 30.27 -30.26 45.41
C LEU A 44 28.79 -30.50 45.73
N GLU A 45 28.38 -30.44 46.99
CA GLU A 45 26.98 -30.47 47.40
C GLU A 45 26.23 -29.19 47.00
N ASP A 46 26.84 -28.02 47.17
CA ASP A 46 26.28 -26.74 46.78
C ASP A 46 26.13 -26.64 45.25
N ALA A 47 27.15 -27.05 44.48
CA ALA A 47 27.09 -27.09 43.02
C ALA A 47 25.98 -28.04 42.52
N LYS A 48 25.76 -29.19 43.18
CA LYS A 48 24.65 -30.10 42.87
C LYS A 48 23.30 -29.45 43.15
N ARG A 49 23.17 -28.76 44.28
CA ARG A 49 21.92 -28.07 44.67
C ARG A 49 21.60 -26.92 43.72
N GLU A 50 22.59 -26.15 43.32
CA GLU A 50 22.44 -25.08 42.32
C GLU A 50 22.05 -25.66 40.95
N ALA A 51 22.67 -26.75 40.51
CA ALA A 51 22.31 -27.41 39.26
C ALA A 51 20.85 -27.93 39.28
N ASP A 52 20.42 -28.54 40.39
CA ASP A 52 19.03 -28.99 40.55
C ASP A 52 18.04 -27.82 40.58
N ASN A 53 18.38 -26.72 41.24
CA ASN A 53 17.57 -25.51 41.23
C ASN A 53 17.46 -24.91 39.82
N LYS A 54 18.59 -24.81 39.09
CA LYS A 54 18.60 -24.28 37.73
C LYS A 54 17.79 -25.15 36.78
N ARG A 55 17.88 -26.48 36.93
CA ARG A 55 17.06 -27.42 36.16
C ARG A 55 15.57 -27.23 36.41
N ARG A 56 15.16 -27.03 37.66
CA ARG A 56 13.75 -26.76 38.00
C ARG A 56 13.27 -25.43 37.45
N GLU A 57 14.09 -24.38 37.52
CA GLU A 57 13.79 -23.07 36.96
C GLU A 57 13.55 -23.17 35.44
N VAL A 58 14.46 -23.81 34.70
CA VAL A 58 14.32 -24.02 33.25
C VAL A 58 13.06 -24.85 32.92
N GLU A 59 12.72 -25.84 33.74
CA GLU A 59 11.50 -26.64 33.54
C GLU A 59 10.22 -25.83 33.75
N ILE A 60 10.22 -24.89 34.69
CA ILE A 60 9.11 -23.97 34.93
C ILE A 60 8.99 -22.97 33.78
N GLU A 61 10.09 -22.34 33.38
CA GLU A 61 10.12 -21.40 32.24
C GLU A 61 9.64 -22.09 30.95
N ALA A 62 10.05 -23.33 30.70
CA ALA A 62 9.59 -24.09 29.54
C ALA A 62 8.08 -24.41 29.61
N LYS A 63 7.54 -24.67 30.80
CA LYS A 63 6.09 -24.87 30.99
C LYS A 63 5.32 -23.58 30.76
N ASP A 64 5.80 -22.46 31.28
CA ASP A 64 5.18 -21.15 31.11
C ASP A 64 5.19 -20.71 29.65
N LEU A 65 6.31 -20.88 28.95
CA LEU A 65 6.40 -20.62 27.52
C LEU A 65 5.42 -21.50 26.71
N ARG A 66 5.31 -22.79 27.06
CA ARG A 66 4.37 -23.69 26.41
C ARG A 66 2.92 -23.27 26.64
N PHE A 67 2.57 -22.82 27.86
CA PHE A 67 1.24 -22.30 28.16
C PHE A 67 0.96 -21.02 27.37
N LYS A 68 1.92 -20.11 27.28
CA LYS A 68 1.79 -18.85 26.54
C LYS A 68 1.58 -19.10 25.04
N ILE A 69 2.40 -19.95 24.43
CA ILE A 69 2.25 -20.34 23.01
C ILE A 69 0.88 -20.98 22.77
N LYS A 70 0.42 -21.83 23.70
CA LYS A 70 -0.90 -22.48 23.57
C LYS A 70 -2.05 -21.46 23.68
N ALA A 71 -1.97 -20.50 24.60
CA ALA A 71 -2.97 -19.45 24.76
C ALA A 71 -3.03 -18.54 23.52
N GLU A 72 -1.88 -18.09 23.02
CA GLU A 72 -1.79 -17.30 21.78
C GLU A 72 -2.35 -18.05 20.56
N PHE A 73 -2.08 -19.36 20.46
CA PHE A 73 -2.63 -20.21 19.40
C PHE A 73 -4.16 -20.37 19.51
N GLU A 74 -4.70 -20.53 20.72
CA GLU A 74 -6.14 -20.63 20.95
C GLU A 74 -6.87 -19.32 20.63
N GLU A 75 -6.28 -18.17 20.99
CA GLU A 75 -6.79 -16.84 20.66
C GLU A 75 -6.76 -16.59 19.15
N SER A 76 -5.62 -16.82 18.50
CA SER A 76 -5.49 -16.68 17.04
C SER A 76 -6.44 -17.60 16.27
N SER A 77 -6.63 -18.84 16.75
CA SER A 77 -7.59 -19.79 16.16
C SER A 77 -9.04 -19.32 16.31
N LYS A 78 -9.38 -18.71 17.46
CA LYS A 78 -10.71 -18.15 17.71
C LYS A 78 -10.98 -16.95 16.80
N ASP A 79 -10.04 -16.03 16.68
CA ASP A 79 -10.15 -14.86 15.81
C ASP A 79 -10.30 -15.28 14.34
N ARG A 80 -9.48 -16.25 13.91
CA ARG A 80 -9.57 -16.79 12.54
C ARG A 80 -10.93 -17.44 12.28
N ARG A 81 -11.50 -18.13 13.27
CA ARG A 81 -12.83 -18.74 13.16
C ARG A 81 -13.94 -17.69 13.07
N GLN A 82 -13.82 -16.59 13.81
CA GLN A 82 -14.76 -15.46 13.71
C GLN A 82 -14.65 -14.77 12.36
N GLU A 83 -13.44 -14.53 11.87
CA GLU A 83 -13.21 -13.95 10.54
C GLU A 83 -13.84 -14.83 9.45
N LEU A 84 -13.61 -16.14 9.48
CA LEU A 84 -14.22 -17.09 8.55
C LEU A 84 -15.75 -17.06 8.61
N ALA A 85 -16.35 -17.02 9.79
CA ALA A 85 -17.80 -16.91 9.93
C ALA A 85 -18.37 -15.61 9.35
N THR A 86 -17.65 -14.49 9.48
CA THR A 86 -18.06 -13.21 8.87
C THR A 86 -17.94 -13.22 7.35
N LEU A 87 -16.90 -13.86 6.82
CA LEU A 87 -16.71 -14.03 5.38
C LEU A 87 -17.79 -14.94 4.79
N GLU A 88 -18.13 -16.03 5.46
CA GLU A 88 -19.21 -16.95 5.07
C GLU A 88 -20.56 -16.22 5.02
N LYS A 89 -20.90 -15.44 6.05
CA LYS A 89 -22.13 -14.62 6.05
C LYS A 89 -22.16 -13.63 4.88
N ARG A 90 -21.04 -13.01 4.57
CA ARG A 90 -20.93 -12.06 3.43
C ARG A 90 -21.05 -12.77 2.08
N LEU A 91 -20.56 -14.00 1.96
CA LEU A 91 -20.70 -14.82 0.76
C LEU A 91 -22.16 -15.22 0.53
N ILE A 92 -22.84 -15.72 1.55
CA ILE A 92 -24.27 -16.07 1.48
C ILE A 92 -25.09 -14.85 1.05
N GLN A 93 -24.83 -13.68 1.63
CA GLN A 93 -25.55 -12.46 1.25
C GLN A 93 -25.26 -12.00 -0.19
N LYS A 94 -24.05 -12.26 -0.71
CA LYS A 94 -23.75 -12.03 -2.13
C LYS A 94 -24.48 -13.01 -3.03
N GLU A 95 -24.55 -14.28 -2.64
CA GLU A 95 -25.25 -15.34 -3.37
C GLU A 95 -26.76 -15.03 -3.49
N GLU A 96 -27.41 -14.68 -2.38
CA GLU A 96 -28.82 -14.23 -2.36
C GLU A 96 -29.07 -12.97 -3.22
N ASN A 97 -28.09 -12.07 -3.32
CA ASN A 97 -28.19 -10.89 -4.19
C ASN A 97 -28.02 -11.25 -5.67
N ILE A 98 -27.21 -12.27 -5.98
CA ILE A 98 -27.03 -12.76 -7.34
C ILE A 98 -28.30 -13.50 -7.80
N GLU A 99 -28.88 -14.36 -6.96
CA GLU A 99 -30.15 -15.03 -7.27
C GLU A 99 -31.27 -14.02 -7.54
N ARG A 100 -31.44 -13.01 -6.67
CA ARG A 100 -32.44 -11.95 -6.91
C ARG A 100 -32.21 -11.20 -8.22
N LYS A 101 -30.96 -10.98 -8.63
CA LYS A 101 -30.67 -10.37 -9.92
C LYS A 101 -30.99 -11.30 -11.08
N ALA A 102 -30.71 -12.60 -10.95
CA ALA A 102 -31.06 -13.60 -11.94
C ALA A 102 -32.58 -13.66 -12.15
N GLU A 103 -33.37 -13.67 -11.08
CA GLU A 103 -34.84 -13.63 -11.18
C GLU A 103 -35.36 -12.38 -11.89
N VAL A 104 -34.76 -11.21 -11.64
CA VAL A 104 -35.12 -9.96 -12.33
C VAL A 104 -34.75 -10.02 -13.82
N ILE A 105 -33.62 -10.63 -14.16
CA ILE A 105 -33.20 -10.81 -15.55
C ILE A 105 -34.15 -11.75 -16.28
N ASP A 106 -34.47 -12.92 -15.70
CA ASP A 106 -35.42 -13.88 -16.26
C ASP A 106 -36.82 -13.24 -16.46
N GLY A 107 -37.25 -12.40 -15.51
CA GLY A 107 -38.49 -11.63 -15.62
C GLY A 107 -38.48 -10.69 -16.81
N LYS A 108 -37.38 -9.95 -17.02
CA LYS A 108 -37.21 -9.07 -18.18
C LYS A 108 -37.12 -9.84 -19.49
N GLU A 109 -36.46 -10.99 -19.52
CA GLU A 109 -36.37 -11.83 -20.72
C GLU A 109 -37.76 -12.31 -21.16
N ARG A 110 -38.60 -12.73 -20.20
CA ARG A 110 -40.00 -13.09 -20.49
C ARG A 110 -40.80 -11.91 -21.01
N GLU A 111 -40.65 -10.73 -20.41
CA GLU A 111 -41.33 -9.52 -20.87
C GLU A 111 -40.90 -9.13 -22.30
N ILE A 112 -39.60 -9.19 -22.59
CA ILE A 112 -39.06 -8.94 -23.93
C ILE A 112 -39.64 -9.96 -24.92
N GLY A 113 -39.65 -11.25 -24.59
CA GLY A 113 -40.23 -12.28 -25.46
C GLY A 113 -41.73 -12.05 -25.75
N GLN A 114 -42.50 -11.60 -24.75
CA GLN A 114 -43.91 -11.22 -24.95
C GLN A 114 -44.05 -10.01 -25.87
N ARG A 115 -43.23 -8.97 -25.67
CA ARG A 115 -43.23 -7.78 -26.54
C ARG A 115 -42.84 -8.11 -27.97
N ASP A 116 -41.85 -8.99 -28.15
CA ASP A 116 -41.37 -9.40 -29.47
C ASP A 116 -42.47 -10.17 -30.23
N THR A 117 -43.17 -11.06 -29.53
CA THR A 117 -44.34 -11.77 -30.07
C THR A 117 -45.47 -10.80 -30.44
N ALA A 118 -45.75 -9.81 -29.58
CA ALA A 118 -46.75 -8.79 -29.84
C ALA A 118 -46.38 -7.89 -31.05
N LEU A 119 -45.10 -7.54 -31.18
CA LEU A 119 -44.55 -6.80 -32.31
C LEU A 119 -44.70 -7.58 -33.61
N GLN A 120 -44.33 -8.86 -33.63
CA GLN A 120 -44.51 -9.71 -34.82
C GLN A 120 -45.97 -9.83 -35.25
N ASN A 121 -46.90 -9.93 -34.29
CA ASN A 121 -48.33 -9.96 -34.60
C ASN A 121 -48.79 -8.62 -35.20
N LYS A 122 -48.30 -7.51 -34.65
CA LYS A 122 -48.63 -6.17 -35.14
C LYS A 122 -48.01 -5.87 -36.50
N GLU A 123 -46.81 -6.35 -36.79
CA GLU A 123 -46.20 -6.28 -38.12
C GLU A 123 -47.05 -7.03 -39.15
N LYS A 124 -47.53 -8.24 -38.82
CA LYS A 124 -48.45 -8.99 -39.70
C LYS A 124 -49.77 -8.26 -39.92
N GLU A 125 -50.32 -7.65 -38.87
CA GLU A 125 -51.55 -6.85 -38.95
C GLU A 125 -51.35 -5.65 -39.87
N VAL A 126 -50.28 -4.88 -39.67
CA VAL A 126 -49.90 -3.74 -40.53
C VAL A 126 -49.64 -4.16 -41.97
N GLU A 127 -49.05 -5.33 -42.20
CA GLU A 127 -48.82 -5.83 -43.56
C GLU A 127 -50.15 -6.18 -44.25
N ASN A 128 -51.10 -6.76 -43.52
CA ASN A 128 -52.44 -7.03 -44.02
C ASN A 128 -53.20 -5.73 -44.30
N ASP A 129 -53.17 -4.77 -43.39
CA ASP A 129 -53.78 -3.44 -43.56
C ASP A 129 -53.19 -2.73 -44.78
N LYS A 130 -51.86 -2.79 -44.97
CA LYS A 130 -51.21 -2.23 -46.17
C LYS A 130 -51.77 -2.86 -47.45
N ARG A 131 -51.98 -4.17 -47.48
CA ARG A 131 -52.57 -4.84 -48.65
C ARG A 131 -54.02 -4.41 -48.87
N GLU A 132 -54.80 -4.27 -47.81
CA GLU A 132 -56.19 -3.80 -47.88
C GLU A 132 -56.26 -2.34 -48.35
N TYR A 133 -55.47 -1.45 -47.77
CA TYR A 133 -55.38 -0.05 -48.19
C TYR A 133 -54.92 0.09 -49.64
N SER A 134 -53.96 -0.73 -50.08
CA SER A 134 -53.52 -0.73 -51.48
C SER A 134 -54.67 -1.10 -52.43
N LYS A 135 -55.53 -2.05 -52.01
CA LYS A 135 -56.75 -2.43 -52.73
C LYS A 135 -57.77 -1.30 -52.74
N LEU A 136 -58.09 -0.75 -51.57
CA LEU A 136 -59.03 0.38 -51.41
C LEU A 136 -58.58 1.60 -52.21
N ILE A 137 -57.30 1.96 -52.18
CA ILE A 137 -56.75 3.08 -52.98
C ILE A 137 -56.89 2.80 -54.48
N ALA A 138 -56.71 1.56 -54.93
CA ALA A 138 -56.93 1.19 -56.33
C ALA A 138 -58.41 1.27 -56.72
N GLU A 139 -59.32 0.80 -55.87
CA GLU A 139 -60.77 0.88 -56.04
C GLU A 139 -61.29 2.32 -55.98
N GLU A 140 -60.75 3.14 -55.09
CA GLU A 140 -61.07 4.55 -54.92
C GLU A 140 -60.49 5.37 -56.06
N ARG A 141 -59.28 5.08 -56.57
CA ARG A 141 -58.78 5.68 -57.82
C ARG A 141 -59.70 5.35 -59.00
N GLN A 142 -60.18 4.11 -59.09
CA GLN A 142 -61.08 3.68 -60.15
C GLN A 142 -62.48 4.32 -60.01
N SER A 143 -62.93 4.57 -58.79
CA SER A 143 -64.20 5.25 -58.49
C SER A 143 -64.11 6.76 -58.63
N LEU A 144 -62.99 7.40 -58.26
CA LEU A 144 -62.69 8.81 -58.50
C LEU A 144 -62.50 9.09 -59.99
N GLN A 145 -61.97 8.14 -60.77
CA GLN A 145 -61.99 8.18 -62.24
C GLN A 145 -63.40 8.10 -62.83
N ARG A 146 -64.38 7.52 -62.11
CA ARG A 146 -65.80 7.50 -62.51
C ARG A 146 -66.60 8.69 -61.97
N ILE A 147 -66.19 9.25 -60.83
CA ILE A 147 -66.90 10.31 -60.10
C ILE A 147 -66.00 11.55 -60.08
N SER A 148 -65.65 12.09 -61.25
CA SER A 148 -65.15 13.46 -61.32
C SER A 148 -66.35 14.41 -61.41
N GLY A 149 -66.99 14.63 -60.27
CA GLY A 149 -67.99 15.67 -60.00
C GLY A 149 -67.62 16.58 -58.82
N MET A 150 -66.39 16.47 -58.30
CA MET A 150 -65.83 17.41 -57.31
C MET A 150 -64.94 18.44 -58.00
N THR A 151 -65.01 19.69 -57.56
CA THR A 151 -64.10 20.74 -58.02
C THR A 151 -62.70 20.51 -57.44
N ALA A 152 -61.66 20.77 -58.25
CA ALA A 152 -60.27 20.51 -57.89
C ALA A 152 -59.80 21.24 -56.61
N GLN A 153 -60.51 22.28 -56.18
CA GLN A 153 -60.18 23.06 -54.98
C GLN A 153 -60.49 22.34 -53.68
N ASP A 154 -61.60 21.61 -53.60
CA ASP A 154 -62.02 20.94 -52.36
C ASP A 154 -61.18 19.68 -52.08
N ALA A 155 -60.80 18.95 -53.14
CA ALA A 155 -59.85 17.83 -53.05
C ALA A 155 -58.46 18.29 -52.58
N LYS A 156 -58.00 19.46 -53.06
CA LYS A 156 -56.71 20.04 -52.65
C LYS A 156 -56.71 20.43 -51.17
N LYS A 157 -57.80 20.99 -50.65
CA LYS A 157 -57.92 21.36 -49.23
C LYS A 157 -57.87 20.16 -48.30
N LEU A 158 -58.58 19.09 -48.64
CA LEU A 158 -58.61 17.86 -47.84
C LEU A 158 -57.23 17.17 -47.82
N LEU A 159 -56.55 17.13 -48.97
CA LEU A 159 -55.21 16.55 -49.10
C LEU A 159 -54.18 17.31 -48.28
N ILE A 160 -54.20 18.65 -48.33
CA ILE A 160 -53.30 19.50 -47.54
C ILE A 160 -53.49 19.24 -46.04
N SER A 161 -54.74 19.16 -45.55
CA SER A 161 -55.00 18.91 -44.13
C SER A 161 -54.53 17.53 -43.66
N LYS A 162 -54.62 16.50 -44.50
CA LYS A 162 -54.08 15.16 -44.19
C LYS A 162 -52.55 15.17 -44.11
N MET A 163 -51.89 15.78 -45.09
CA MET A 163 -50.42 15.88 -45.13
C MET A 163 -49.87 16.67 -43.92
N GLU A 164 -50.58 17.71 -43.48
CA GLU A 164 -50.18 18.51 -42.32
C GLU A 164 -50.20 17.71 -41.01
N ASN A 165 -51.20 16.82 -40.85
CA ASN A 165 -51.32 15.97 -39.67
C ASN A 165 -50.31 14.81 -39.68
N GLU A 166 -50.04 14.19 -40.83
CA GLU A 166 -48.98 13.19 -40.97
C GLU A 166 -47.60 13.78 -40.68
N ALA A 167 -47.29 14.96 -41.25
CA ALA A 167 -46.03 15.65 -41.00
C ALA A 167 -45.83 16.01 -39.52
N ARG A 168 -46.91 16.34 -38.79
CA ARG A 168 -46.84 16.58 -37.34
C ARG A 168 -46.54 15.31 -36.54
N GLN A 169 -47.12 14.17 -36.91
CA GLN A 169 -46.83 12.91 -36.22
C GLN A 169 -45.39 12.43 -36.48
N GLU A 170 -44.91 12.53 -37.72
CA GLU A 170 -43.52 12.21 -38.06
C GLU A 170 -42.53 13.12 -37.33
N ALA A 171 -42.84 14.42 -37.23
CA ALA A 171 -42.01 15.37 -36.49
C ALA A 171 -41.86 14.97 -35.02
N VAL A 172 -42.92 14.49 -34.34
CA VAL A 172 -42.86 14.08 -32.94
C VAL A 172 -41.99 12.82 -32.73
N VAL A 173 -42.07 11.86 -33.65
CA VAL A 173 -41.24 10.64 -33.61
C VAL A 173 -39.78 10.99 -33.86
N LEU A 174 -39.51 11.86 -34.83
CA LEU A 174 -38.16 12.34 -35.11
C LEU A 174 -37.57 13.11 -33.92
N LEU A 175 -38.37 13.93 -33.24
CA LEU A 175 -37.93 14.71 -32.08
C LEU A 175 -37.50 13.81 -30.93
N LYS A 176 -38.30 12.77 -30.62
CA LYS A 176 -37.92 11.74 -29.62
C LYS A 176 -36.63 11.03 -29.98
N LYS A 177 -36.46 10.67 -31.25
CA LYS A 177 -35.24 9.99 -31.72
C LYS A 177 -34.00 10.88 -31.57
N ILE A 178 -34.11 12.16 -31.91
CA ILE A 178 -33.04 13.15 -31.72
C ILE A 178 -32.69 13.30 -30.24
N GLU A 179 -33.70 13.34 -29.36
CA GLU A 179 -33.51 13.47 -27.92
C GLU A 179 -32.77 12.27 -27.32
N GLU A 180 -33.11 11.06 -27.79
CA GLU A 180 -32.50 9.80 -27.35
C GLU A 180 -31.06 9.65 -27.88
N GLU A 181 -30.83 9.95 -29.16
CA GLU A 181 -29.48 10.02 -29.75
C GLU A 181 -28.59 11.04 -29.04
N ALA A 182 -29.14 12.22 -28.70
CA ALA A 182 -28.39 13.24 -27.96
C ALA A 182 -27.98 12.74 -26.57
N ARG A 183 -28.86 12.01 -25.89
CA ARG A 183 -28.61 11.46 -24.55
C ARG A 183 -27.56 10.34 -24.57
N GLU A 184 -27.64 9.42 -25.52
CA GLU A 184 -26.63 8.36 -25.71
C GLU A 184 -25.27 8.94 -26.10
N THR A 185 -25.26 9.95 -26.97
CA THR A 185 -24.03 10.64 -27.39
C THR A 185 -23.38 11.38 -26.22
N ALA A 186 -24.17 12.01 -25.35
CA ALA A 186 -23.67 12.67 -24.14
C ALA A 186 -23.03 11.67 -23.18
N ASP A 187 -23.65 10.51 -22.96
CA ASP A 187 -23.14 9.48 -22.06
C ASP A 187 -21.86 8.81 -22.60
N LYS A 188 -21.77 8.63 -23.92
CA LYS A 188 -20.55 8.18 -24.58
C LYS A 188 -19.42 9.20 -24.48
N LYS A 189 -19.70 10.49 -24.73
CA LYS A 189 -18.71 11.57 -24.56
C LYS A 189 -18.26 11.70 -23.11
N GLY A 190 -19.16 11.58 -22.13
CA GLY A 190 -18.80 11.59 -20.71
C GLY A 190 -17.81 10.48 -20.35
N ARG A 191 -18.05 9.26 -20.85
CA ARG A 191 -17.11 8.13 -20.70
C ARG A 191 -15.80 8.35 -21.43
N GLU A 192 -15.80 8.92 -22.63
CA GLU A 192 -14.59 9.27 -23.37
C GLU A 192 -13.76 10.33 -22.63
N ILE A 193 -14.38 11.39 -22.09
CA ILE A 193 -13.71 12.44 -21.32
C ILE A 193 -13.08 11.86 -20.05
N LEU A 194 -13.82 11.06 -19.29
CA LEU A 194 -13.31 10.34 -18.11
C LEU A 194 -12.13 9.42 -18.50
N SER A 195 -12.26 8.67 -19.59
CA SER A 195 -11.21 7.79 -20.09
C SER A 195 -9.97 8.57 -20.54
N LEU A 196 -10.13 9.72 -21.18
CA LEU A 196 -9.03 10.58 -21.63
C LEU A 196 -8.31 11.24 -20.44
N ALA A 197 -9.06 11.64 -19.41
CA ALA A 197 -8.51 12.16 -18.16
C ALA A 197 -7.70 11.09 -17.41
N ILE A 198 -8.21 9.86 -17.35
CA ILE A 198 -7.50 8.70 -16.78
C ILE A 198 -6.25 8.36 -17.61
N GLN A 199 -6.34 8.34 -18.93
CA GLN A 199 -5.22 8.00 -19.83
C GLN A 199 -4.06 9.00 -19.80
N LYS A 200 -4.31 10.27 -19.47
CA LYS A 200 -3.26 11.31 -19.37
C LYS A 200 -2.47 11.26 -18.06
N CYS A 201 -2.89 10.45 -17.09
CA CYS A 201 -2.21 10.32 -15.80
C CYS A 201 -1.67 8.90 -15.65
N ALA A 202 -0.40 8.69 -16.02
CA ALA A 202 0.32 7.45 -15.81
C ALA A 202 1.55 7.67 -14.93
N ALA A 203 1.64 6.85 -13.88
CA ALA A 203 2.85 6.28 -13.26
C ALA A 203 3.15 6.56 -11.76
N GLU A 204 3.70 5.49 -11.20
CA GLU A 204 4.50 5.21 -10.00
C GLU A 204 3.98 5.55 -8.59
N HIS A 205 3.83 4.49 -7.77
CA HIS A 205 3.62 4.60 -6.32
C HIS A 205 4.64 3.77 -5.52
N THR A 206 5.14 4.42 -4.47
CA THR A 206 5.98 3.91 -3.39
C THR A 206 5.18 3.76 -2.11
N VAL A 207 5.71 3.00 -1.15
CA VAL A 207 5.06 2.66 0.12
C VAL A 207 5.28 3.75 1.16
N GLU A 208 4.31 3.90 2.06
CA GLU A 208 4.37 4.74 3.24
C GLU A 208 5.52 4.33 4.17
N THR A 209 6.27 5.32 4.67
CA THR A 209 7.34 5.07 5.64
C THR A 209 7.08 5.92 6.87
N THR A 210 6.72 5.29 7.99
CA THR A 210 6.69 5.89 9.33
C THR A 210 8.11 6.11 9.89
N ILE A 211 9.09 5.51 9.23
CA ILE A 211 10.51 5.60 9.54
C ILE A 211 11.25 6.31 8.41
N SER A 212 12.19 7.17 8.76
CA SER A 212 13.17 7.72 7.82
C SER A 212 14.52 7.11 8.11
N VAL A 213 15.09 6.37 7.15
CA VAL A 213 16.42 5.79 7.29
C VAL A 213 17.46 6.79 6.78
N VAL A 214 18.50 7.03 7.57
CA VAL A 214 19.66 7.84 7.18
C VAL A 214 20.87 6.93 7.04
N SER A 215 21.40 6.85 5.81
CA SER A 215 22.63 6.11 5.52
C SER A 215 23.84 6.90 6.00
N LEU A 216 24.74 6.22 6.71
CA LEU A 216 25.99 6.73 7.23
C LEU A 216 27.17 6.20 6.39
N PRO A 217 28.28 6.94 6.28
CA PRO A 217 29.44 6.52 5.49
C PRO A 217 30.26 5.40 6.13
N ASN A 218 30.14 5.21 7.44
CA ASN A 218 30.81 4.17 8.22
C ASN A 218 30.24 4.09 9.65
N ASP A 219 30.52 3.00 10.35
CA ASP A 219 30.12 2.81 11.76
C ASP A 219 30.83 3.75 12.74
N GLU A 220 31.99 4.32 12.37
CA GLU A 220 32.63 5.36 13.18
C GLU A 220 31.71 6.59 13.29
N MET A 221 31.06 6.98 12.19
CA MET A 221 30.10 8.06 12.19
C MET A 221 28.84 7.72 13.01
N LYS A 222 28.41 6.45 12.98
CA LYS A 222 27.35 5.94 13.86
C LYS A 222 27.72 6.15 15.34
N GLY A 223 28.95 5.79 15.72
CA GLY A 223 29.49 6.02 17.07
C GLY A 223 29.56 7.51 17.47
N ARG A 224 29.91 8.40 16.54
CA ARG A 224 29.94 9.85 16.79
C ARG A 224 28.53 10.45 16.94
N ILE A 225 27.57 9.96 16.16
CA ILE A 225 26.15 10.35 16.27
C ILE A 225 25.61 9.93 17.63
N ILE A 226 25.89 8.71 18.09
CA ILE A 226 25.54 8.23 19.45
C ILE A 226 26.17 9.13 20.52
N GLY A 227 27.49 9.35 20.40
CA GLY A 227 28.27 10.03 21.42
C GLY A 227 28.49 9.17 22.67
N ARG A 228 29.39 9.61 23.56
CA ARG A 228 29.64 8.90 24.83
C ARG A 228 28.35 8.85 25.65
N GLU A 229 27.95 7.65 26.07
CA GLU A 229 26.72 7.39 26.86
C GLU A 229 25.42 7.85 26.15
N GLY A 230 25.41 7.96 24.82
CA GLY A 230 24.22 8.38 24.07
C GLY A 230 23.92 9.89 24.15
N ARG A 231 24.84 10.70 24.71
CA ARG A 231 24.61 12.13 24.97
C ARG A 231 24.25 12.94 23.72
N ASN A 232 24.80 12.57 22.56
CA ASN A 232 24.60 13.32 21.32
C ASN A 232 23.22 12.99 20.73
N ILE A 233 22.80 11.72 20.80
CA ILE A 233 21.44 11.33 20.40
C ILE A 233 20.40 11.96 21.29
N ARG A 234 20.59 11.95 22.62
CA ARG A 234 19.66 12.65 23.53
C ARG A 234 19.55 14.13 23.20
N ALA A 235 20.67 14.80 22.89
CA ALA A 235 20.65 16.20 22.48
C ALA A 235 19.88 16.40 21.16
N LEU A 236 20.03 15.49 20.20
CA LEU A 236 19.29 15.50 18.94
C LEU A 236 17.79 15.27 19.15
N GLU A 237 17.42 14.27 19.95
CA GLU A 237 16.03 13.93 20.31
C GLU A 237 15.36 15.10 21.04
N ILE A 238 16.05 15.75 21.98
CA ILE A 238 15.54 16.94 22.69
C ILE A 238 15.38 18.13 21.73
N ALA A 239 16.38 18.39 20.89
CA ALA A 239 16.37 19.54 19.99
C ALA A 239 15.32 19.43 18.87
N THR A 240 15.05 18.20 18.39
CA THR A 240 14.15 17.93 17.27
C THR A 240 12.77 17.43 17.71
N GLY A 241 12.65 16.85 18.90
CA GLY A 241 11.43 16.23 19.40
C GLY A 241 11.02 14.97 18.65
N ILE A 242 11.98 14.21 18.11
CA ILE A 242 11.79 12.93 17.41
C ILE A 242 12.67 11.85 18.05
N ASP A 243 12.24 10.60 18.01
CA ASP A 243 13.04 9.49 18.54
C ASP A 243 14.01 8.96 17.47
N VAL A 244 15.25 8.68 17.88
CA VAL A 244 16.28 8.16 16.98
C VAL A 244 16.65 6.75 17.39
N ILE A 245 16.15 5.79 16.61
CA ILE A 245 16.35 4.36 16.85
C ILE A 245 17.67 3.92 16.23
N ILE A 246 18.47 3.27 17.05
CA ILE A 246 19.71 2.62 16.64
C ILE A 246 19.54 1.13 16.84
N ASP A 247 19.57 0.42 15.74
CA ASP A 247 19.52 -1.03 15.69
C ASP A 247 20.88 -1.60 15.26
N ASP A 248 20.95 -2.91 15.11
CA ASP A 248 22.13 -3.63 14.63
C ASP A 248 22.37 -3.44 13.12
N THR A 249 21.58 -2.61 12.43
CA THR A 249 21.77 -2.33 11.01
C THR A 249 23.09 -1.55 10.82
N PRO A 250 24.08 -2.09 10.10
CA PRO A 250 25.35 -1.41 9.88
C PRO A 250 25.14 -0.13 9.06
N GLU A 251 25.93 0.90 9.32
CA GLU A 251 25.96 2.13 8.51
C GLU A 251 24.59 2.84 8.36
N ALA A 252 23.65 2.64 9.29
CA ALA A 252 22.33 3.25 9.23
C ALA A 252 21.82 3.68 10.61
N VAL A 253 21.00 4.74 10.61
CA VAL A 253 20.23 5.21 11.77
C VAL A 253 18.79 5.45 11.33
N THR A 254 17.84 5.01 12.17
CA THR A 254 16.42 5.08 11.87
C THR A 254 15.75 6.18 12.68
N ILE A 255 15.11 7.13 12.01
CA ILE A 255 14.35 8.20 12.66
C ILE A 255 12.88 7.79 12.71
N SER A 256 12.32 7.74 13.90
CA SER A 256 10.94 7.32 14.14
C SER A 256 10.14 8.43 14.81
N GLY A 257 9.00 8.78 14.22
CA GLY A 257 8.04 9.63 14.89
C GLY A 257 6.95 10.17 13.97
N PHE A 258 5.85 10.60 14.58
CA PHE A 258 4.59 10.89 13.89
C PHE A 258 4.60 12.22 13.12
N ASP A 259 5.39 13.20 13.55
CA ASP A 259 5.48 14.49 12.87
C ASP A 259 6.48 14.42 11.68
N PRO A 260 6.00 14.53 10.43
CA PRO A 260 6.86 14.43 9.25
C PRO A 260 7.87 15.56 9.14
N ILE A 261 7.55 16.76 9.64
CA ILE A 261 8.42 17.94 9.54
C ILE A 261 9.57 17.79 10.53
N LYS A 262 9.28 17.39 11.78
CA LYS A 262 10.33 17.09 12.76
C LYS A 262 11.23 15.95 12.29
N ARG A 263 10.67 14.93 11.65
CA ARG A 263 11.42 13.82 11.06
C ARG A 263 12.38 14.29 9.97
N GLU A 264 11.93 15.19 9.09
CA GLU A 264 12.79 15.76 8.05
C GLU A 264 13.85 16.71 8.63
N ILE A 265 13.52 17.50 9.65
CA ILE A 265 14.50 18.34 10.37
C ILE A 265 15.61 17.47 10.97
N ALA A 266 15.25 16.39 11.67
CA ALA A 266 16.23 15.47 12.24
C ALA A 266 17.09 14.80 11.16
N LYS A 267 16.48 14.37 10.04
CA LYS A 267 17.20 13.79 8.90
C LYS A 267 18.24 14.76 8.33
N ARG A 268 17.83 16.00 8.05
CA ARG A 268 18.74 17.03 7.53
C ARG A 268 19.81 17.41 8.55
N ALA A 269 19.46 17.43 9.84
CA ALA A 269 20.42 17.72 10.91
C ALA A 269 21.52 16.67 10.97
N ILE A 270 21.16 15.38 10.92
CA ILE A 270 22.13 14.28 10.86
C ILE A 270 23.02 14.42 9.62
N GLN A 271 22.44 14.64 8.44
CA GLN A 271 23.20 14.81 7.20
C GLN A 271 24.19 15.99 7.27
N ARG A 272 23.78 17.12 7.84
CA ARG A 272 24.61 18.32 8.00
C ARG A 272 25.73 18.11 9.03
N LEU A 273 25.42 17.46 10.15
CA LEU A 273 26.39 17.08 11.19
C LEU A 273 27.45 16.13 10.66
N MET A 274 27.06 15.19 9.79
CA MET A 274 27.99 14.27 9.12
C MET A 274 28.95 15.00 8.18
N GLN A 275 28.46 15.98 7.42
CA GLN A 275 29.28 16.81 6.54
C GLN A 275 30.27 17.68 7.32
N ASP A 276 29.85 18.22 8.48
CA ASP A 276 30.68 19.05 9.36
C ASP A 276 31.71 18.21 10.15
N GLY A 277 31.40 16.94 10.43
CA GLY A 277 32.28 16.00 11.12
C GLY A 277 32.43 16.23 12.64
N ARG A 278 31.87 17.33 13.16
CA ARG A 278 31.86 17.70 14.59
C ARG A 278 30.47 17.46 15.18
N ILE A 279 30.38 16.50 16.09
CA ILE A 279 29.09 16.10 16.69
C ILE A 279 29.20 16.20 18.22
N HIS A 280 28.64 17.27 18.78
CA HIS A 280 28.50 17.50 20.23
C HIS A 280 27.23 18.30 20.52
N PRO A 281 26.68 18.27 21.75
CA PRO A 281 25.34 18.80 22.05
C PRO A 281 25.10 20.24 21.58
N GLY A 282 25.98 21.19 21.93
CA GLY A 282 25.80 22.59 21.50
C GLY A 282 25.82 22.80 19.98
N ARG A 283 26.54 21.98 19.21
CA ARG A 283 26.54 22.06 17.75
C ARG A 283 25.28 21.46 17.15
N ILE A 284 24.76 20.39 17.77
CA ILE A 284 23.50 19.76 17.38
C ILE A 284 22.37 20.77 17.52
N GLU A 285 22.27 21.45 18.67
CA GLU A 285 21.27 22.49 18.91
C GLU A 285 21.35 23.63 17.87
N GLU A 286 22.56 24.14 17.61
CA GLU A 286 22.78 25.20 16.61
C GLU A 286 22.35 24.78 15.19
N ILE A 287 22.73 23.58 14.76
CA ILE A 287 22.40 23.07 13.42
C ILE A 287 20.89 22.82 13.31
N VAL A 288 20.27 22.26 14.33
CA VAL A 288 18.82 22.01 14.34
C VAL A 288 18.05 23.33 14.24
N GLU A 289 18.45 24.36 14.97
CA GLU A 289 17.77 25.67 14.92
C GLU A 289 17.92 26.34 13.55
N LYS A 290 19.11 26.26 12.96
CA LYS A 290 19.35 26.71 11.60
C LYS A 290 18.47 25.98 10.58
N ILE A 291 18.38 24.65 10.70
CA ILE A 291 17.56 23.83 9.79
C ILE A 291 16.07 24.11 9.98
N LYS A 292 15.58 24.36 11.20
CA LYS A 292 14.19 24.80 11.43
C LYS A 292 13.88 26.07 10.63
N THR A 293 14.77 27.06 10.68
CA THR A 293 14.62 28.32 9.93
C THR A 293 14.63 28.10 8.41
N GLU A 294 15.57 27.27 7.92
CA GLU A 294 15.64 26.88 6.50
C GLU A 294 14.40 26.08 6.07
N MET A 295 13.84 25.26 6.97
CA MET A 295 12.67 24.43 6.72
C MET A 295 11.41 25.27 6.55
N GLU A 296 11.19 26.28 7.40
CA GLU A 296 10.06 27.22 7.27
C GLU A 296 10.10 27.96 5.92
N THR A 297 11.29 28.36 5.47
CA THR A 297 11.48 29.01 4.17
C THR A 297 11.14 28.06 3.02
N ASN A 298 11.70 26.84 3.04
CA ASN A 298 11.42 25.81 2.05
C ASN A 298 9.93 25.43 2.01
N ILE A 299 9.27 25.29 3.16
CA ILE A 299 7.83 25.00 3.25
C ILE A 299 7.06 26.08 2.49
N ARG A 300 7.33 27.36 2.76
CA ARG A 300 6.64 28.45 2.06
C ARG A 300 6.89 28.40 0.55
N GLU A 301 8.15 28.25 0.12
CA GLU A 301 8.52 28.22 -1.30
C GLU A 301 7.84 27.06 -2.05
N GLU A 302 7.74 25.88 -1.43
CA GLU A 302 7.07 24.72 -2.04
C GLU A 302 5.55 24.91 -2.13
N GLY A 303 4.94 25.57 -1.15
CA GLY A 303 3.54 25.97 -1.22
C GLY A 303 3.28 27.00 -2.32
N GLU A 304 4.14 28.00 -2.45
CA GLU A 304 4.06 29.04 -3.50
C GLU A 304 4.21 28.39 -4.88
N LYS A 305 5.17 27.49 -5.03
CA LYS A 305 5.40 26.73 -6.26
C LYS A 305 4.17 25.88 -6.62
N ALA A 306 3.61 25.14 -5.67
CA ALA A 306 2.43 24.31 -5.94
C ALA A 306 1.21 25.14 -6.37
N ALA A 307 0.99 26.29 -5.72
CA ALA A 307 -0.05 27.23 -6.09
C ALA A 307 0.18 27.81 -7.50
N PHE A 308 1.42 28.18 -7.80
CA PHE A 308 1.82 28.69 -9.12
C PHE A 308 1.64 27.64 -10.23
N ASP A 309 2.15 26.42 -10.03
CA ASP A 309 2.06 25.32 -10.99
C ASP A 309 0.58 24.97 -11.29
N CYS A 310 -0.28 25.01 -10.28
CA CYS A 310 -1.72 24.80 -10.44
C CYS A 310 -2.47 26.02 -11.01
N GLY A 311 -1.83 27.18 -11.20
CA GLY A 311 -2.50 28.42 -11.62
C GLY A 311 -3.49 28.97 -10.59
N VAL A 312 -3.25 28.69 -9.30
CA VAL A 312 -4.09 29.16 -8.19
C VAL A 312 -3.45 30.40 -7.58
N HIS A 313 -4.11 31.55 -7.74
CA HIS A 313 -3.60 32.84 -7.25
C HIS A 313 -4.40 33.37 -6.06
N GLY A 314 -3.77 34.24 -5.26
CA GLY A 314 -4.44 34.91 -4.14
C GLY A 314 -4.81 33.98 -2.98
N LEU A 315 -3.99 32.97 -2.70
CA LEU A 315 -4.10 32.19 -1.45
C LEU A 315 -3.53 33.00 -0.29
N HIS A 316 -4.17 32.89 0.88
CA HIS A 316 -3.63 33.47 2.10
C HIS A 316 -2.27 32.83 2.45
N ILE A 317 -1.32 33.61 2.97
CA ILE A 317 0.04 33.14 3.25
C ILE A 317 0.09 31.91 4.16
N GLU A 318 -0.85 31.81 5.12
CA GLU A 318 -0.96 30.63 5.97
C GLU A 318 -1.43 29.39 5.19
N LEU A 319 -2.36 29.50 4.23
CA LEU A 319 -2.75 28.37 3.37
C LEU A 319 -1.58 27.90 2.50
N VAL A 320 -0.78 28.86 2.01
CA VAL A 320 0.45 28.57 1.25
C VAL A 320 1.45 27.78 2.12
N LYS A 321 1.68 28.20 3.36
CA LYS A 321 2.52 27.43 4.29
C LYS A 321 1.94 26.03 4.56
N MET A 322 0.63 25.91 4.76
CA MET A 322 -0.02 24.61 4.98
C MET A 322 0.14 23.69 3.77
N LEU A 323 0.00 24.20 2.55
CA LEU A 323 0.29 23.45 1.32
C LEU A 323 1.73 22.94 1.32
N GLY A 324 2.69 23.81 1.62
CA GLY A 324 4.09 23.44 1.73
C GLY A 324 4.37 22.31 2.72
N ARG A 325 3.66 22.27 3.85
CA ARG A 325 3.79 21.20 4.85
C ARG A 325 3.36 19.84 4.28
N LEU A 326 2.39 19.81 3.37
CA LEU A 326 1.93 18.56 2.73
C LEU A 326 3.06 17.87 1.93
N LYS A 327 4.11 18.58 1.51
CA LYS A 327 5.28 18.00 0.85
C LYS A 327 6.00 16.96 1.72
N TYR A 328 5.95 17.13 3.03
CA TYR A 328 6.63 16.21 3.94
C TYR A 328 5.68 15.12 4.45
N ARG A 329 4.39 15.25 4.16
CA ARG A 329 3.38 14.27 4.54
C ARG A 329 3.17 13.25 3.44
N THR A 330 3.04 12.00 3.85
CA THR A 330 2.63 10.89 2.98
C THR A 330 1.29 10.37 3.51
N SER A 331 0.37 10.02 2.60
CA SER A 331 -0.90 9.37 2.91
C SER A 331 -1.10 8.24 1.91
N TYR A 332 -1.36 7.03 2.40
CA TYR A 332 -1.43 5.79 1.61
C TYR A 332 -0.22 5.57 0.67
N GLY A 333 0.98 6.02 1.08
CA GLY A 333 2.21 5.90 0.29
C GLY A 333 2.45 7.01 -0.75
N GLN A 334 1.48 7.91 -0.94
CA GLN A 334 1.60 9.06 -1.84
C GLN A 334 1.96 10.33 -1.07
N ASN A 335 2.85 11.13 -1.64
CA ASN A 335 3.11 12.47 -1.16
C ASN A 335 1.83 13.32 -1.26
N VAL A 336 1.39 13.92 -0.14
CA VAL A 336 0.08 14.61 -0.11
C VAL A 336 0.08 15.88 -0.96
N LEU A 337 1.19 16.63 -1.01
CA LEU A 337 1.27 17.82 -1.87
C LEU A 337 1.16 17.42 -3.35
N GLN A 338 1.89 16.37 -3.75
CA GLN A 338 1.84 15.87 -5.12
C GLN A 338 0.44 15.37 -5.49
N HIS A 339 -0.23 14.65 -4.58
CA HIS A 339 -1.63 14.25 -4.72
C HIS A 339 -2.54 15.47 -4.95
N SER A 340 -2.44 16.50 -4.10
CA SER A 340 -3.23 17.72 -4.24
C SER A 340 -2.99 18.44 -5.58
N ILE A 341 -1.74 18.49 -6.06
CA ILE A 341 -1.41 19.07 -7.38
C ILE A 341 -2.09 18.27 -8.50
N GLU A 342 -2.04 16.95 -8.44
CA GLU A 342 -2.65 16.06 -9.44
C GLU A 342 -4.18 16.18 -9.44
N VAL A 343 -4.79 16.18 -8.26
CA VAL A 343 -6.23 16.41 -8.11
C VAL A 343 -6.60 17.79 -8.64
N ALA A 344 -5.79 18.83 -8.41
CA ALA A 344 -6.02 20.16 -8.98
C ALA A 344 -6.02 20.13 -10.52
N TYR A 345 -5.04 19.47 -11.15
CA TYR A 345 -5.01 19.33 -12.60
C TYR A 345 -6.22 18.57 -13.16
N LEU A 346 -6.58 17.43 -12.55
CA LEU A 346 -7.75 16.64 -12.93
C LEU A 346 -9.03 17.45 -12.83
N MET A 347 -9.21 18.16 -11.71
CA MET A 347 -10.31 19.08 -11.49
C MET A 347 -10.39 20.15 -12.57
N GLY A 348 -9.26 20.78 -12.91
CA GLY A 348 -9.21 21.80 -13.95
C GLY A 348 -9.64 21.27 -15.32
N VAL A 349 -9.17 20.09 -15.71
CA VAL A 349 -9.53 19.45 -16.98
C VAL A 349 -11.02 19.08 -17.00
N MET A 350 -11.51 18.40 -15.97
CA MET A 350 -12.92 18.00 -15.90
C MET A 350 -13.86 19.20 -15.90
N ALA A 351 -13.52 20.27 -15.18
CA ALA A 351 -14.31 21.49 -15.17
C ALA A 351 -14.34 22.17 -16.55
N SER A 352 -13.18 22.28 -17.24
CA SER A 352 -13.14 22.84 -18.59
C SER A 352 -14.00 22.07 -19.59
N GLU A 353 -13.95 20.73 -19.56
CA GLU A 353 -14.74 19.89 -20.46
C GLU A 353 -16.25 19.98 -20.18
N LEU A 354 -16.64 20.26 -18.93
CA LEU A 354 -18.04 20.43 -18.52
C LEU A 354 -18.53 21.89 -18.61
N GLY A 355 -17.68 22.83 -19.08
CA GLY A 355 -18.02 24.25 -19.16
C GLY A 355 -18.11 24.96 -17.79
N ALA A 356 -17.54 24.38 -16.74
CA ALA A 356 -17.42 24.99 -15.42
C ALA A 356 -16.11 25.81 -15.28
N ASP A 357 -16.02 26.67 -14.27
CA ASP A 357 -14.82 27.49 -14.04
C ASP A 357 -13.65 26.62 -13.53
N PHE A 358 -12.68 26.41 -14.42
CA PHE A 358 -11.50 25.62 -14.14
C PHE A 358 -10.61 26.24 -13.05
N ASN A 359 -10.66 27.55 -12.81
CA ASN A 359 -9.85 28.20 -11.77
C ASN A 359 -10.36 27.80 -10.37
N ILE A 360 -11.67 27.81 -10.19
CA ILE A 360 -12.33 27.37 -8.95
C ILE A 360 -12.06 25.86 -8.74
N ALA A 361 -12.17 25.07 -9.81
CA ALA A 361 -11.92 23.63 -9.75
C ALA A 361 -10.48 23.30 -9.32
N ARG A 362 -9.46 23.94 -9.91
CA ARG A 362 -8.05 23.77 -9.53
C ARG A 362 -7.79 24.19 -8.08
N ARG A 363 -8.40 25.30 -7.65
CA ARG A 363 -8.31 25.78 -6.26
C ARG A 363 -8.86 24.76 -5.28
N ILE A 364 -10.01 24.16 -5.59
CA ILE A 364 -10.61 23.07 -4.79
C ILE A 364 -9.70 21.86 -4.75
N GLY A 365 -9.22 21.39 -5.91
CA GLY A 365 -8.36 20.22 -5.98
C GLY A 365 -7.05 20.39 -5.21
N LEU A 366 -6.46 21.59 -5.24
CA LEU A 366 -5.23 21.87 -4.48
C LEU A 366 -5.47 21.88 -2.96
N LEU A 367 -6.65 22.32 -2.53
CA LEU A 367 -6.97 22.55 -1.11
C LEU A 367 -7.78 21.43 -0.44
N HIS A 368 -8.27 20.43 -1.19
CA HIS A 368 -9.19 19.41 -0.65
C HIS A 368 -8.64 18.67 0.59
N ASP A 369 -7.33 18.42 0.59
CA ASP A 369 -6.63 17.69 1.66
C ASP A 369 -5.82 18.62 2.59
N ILE A 370 -6.05 19.93 2.58
CA ILE A 370 -5.25 20.91 3.32
C ILE A 370 -5.23 20.67 4.84
N GLY A 371 -6.29 20.08 5.39
CA GLY A 371 -6.35 19.73 6.81
C GLY A 371 -5.38 18.63 7.23
N LYS A 372 -4.81 17.87 6.27
CA LYS A 372 -3.66 16.99 6.52
C LYS A 372 -2.37 17.79 6.81
N ALA A 373 -2.34 19.11 6.76
CA ALA A 373 -1.15 19.86 7.18
C ALA A 373 -1.01 19.95 8.73
N THR A 374 -2.12 19.81 9.46
CA THR A 374 -2.21 20.14 10.91
C THR A 374 -2.96 19.10 11.75
N SER A 375 -3.40 17.97 11.18
CA SER A 375 -4.23 16.97 11.87
C SER A 375 -3.59 16.27 13.08
N HIS A 376 -2.31 16.49 13.37
CA HIS A 376 -1.63 15.95 14.56
C HIS A 376 -1.62 16.93 15.74
N ASP A 377 -1.81 18.23 15.46
CA ASP A 377 -1.76 19.31 16.45
C ASP A 377 -3.16 19.71 16.93
N VAL A 378 -4.20 19.33 16.19
CA VAL A 378 -5.60 19.76 16.40
C VAL A 378 -6.51 18.53 16.40
N GLU A 379 -7.38 18.45 17.40
CA GLU A 379 -8.37 17.38 17.54
C GLU A 379 -9.49 17.55 16.49
N GLY A 380 -9.70 16.54 15.66
CA GLY A 380 -10.73 16.54 14.61
C GLY A 380 -10.35 15.72 13.38
N THR A 381 -11.32 15.50 12.49
CA THR A 381 -11.03 14.90 11.17
C THR A 381 -10.31 15.93 10.30
N HIS A 382 -9.44 15.48 9.39
CA HIS A 382 -8.73 16.38 8.46
C HIS A 382 -9.71 17.23 7.63
N ILE A 383 -10.91 16.71 7.37
CA ILE A 383 -11.99 17.43 6.70
C ILE A 383 -12.43 18.65 7.51
N LYS A 384 -12.80 18.45 8.79
CA LYS A 384 -13.26 19.55 9.66
C LYS A 384 -12.16 20.60 9.84
N ILE A 385 -10.93 20.15 10.06
CA ILE A 385 -9.77 21.03 10.19
C ILE A 385 -9.54 21.82 8.90
N GLY A 386 -9.65 21.18 7.73
CA GLY A 386 -9.56 21.84 6.44
C GLY A 386 -10.65 22.89 6.25
N VAL A 387 -11.90 22.56 6.53
CA VAL A 387 -13.05 23.48 6.44
C VAL A 387 -12.85 24.70 7.34
N ASP A 388 -12.40 24.52 8.58
CA ASP A 388 -12.17 25.61 9.52
C ASP A 388 -11.01 26.51 9.10
N LEU A 389 -9.93 25.93 8.56
CA LEU A 389 -8.82 26.68 7.96
C LEU A 389 -9.28 27.54 6.78
N LEU A 390 -10.06 26.96 5.87
CA LEU A 390 -10.57 27.66 4.69
C LEU A 390 -11.53 28.79 5.07
N LYS A 391 -12.44 28.56 6.04
CA LYS A 391 -13.32 29.60 6.60
C LYS A 391 -12.53 30.73 7.24
N LYS A 392 -11.55 30.40 8.08
CA LYS A 392 -10.71 31.38 8.78
C LYS A 392 -9.93 32.29 7.83
N HIS A 393 -9.55 31.75 6.67
CA HIS A 393 -8.75 32.47 5.67
C HIS A 393 -9.57 33.02 4.49
N GLY A 394 -10.91 33.03 4.59
CA GLY A 394 -11.78 33.78 3.69
C GLY A 394 -12.03 33.13 2.32
N GLU A 395 -11.89 31.81 2.22
CA GLU A 395 -12.22 31.09 0.98
C GLU A 395 -13.73 31.07 0.70
N SER A 396 -14.11 30.92 -0.56
CA SER A 396 -15.53 30.98 -0.96
C SER A 396 -16.32 29.79 -0.42
N GLN A 397 -17.64 29.97 -0.23
CA GLN A 397 -18.52 28.91 0.25
C GLN A 397 -18.55 27.70 -0.69
N GLU A 398 -18.32 27.92 -1.99
CA GLU A 398 -18.22 26.87 -3.00
C GLU A 398 -16.95 26.01 -2.83
N VAL A 399 -15.81 26.65 -2.55
CA VAL A 399 -14.56 25.94 -2.22
C VAL A 399 -14.74 25.16 -0.92
N ILE A 400 -15.25 25.81 0.12
CA ILE A 400 -15.45 25.21 1.45
C ILE A 400 -16.38 23.99 1.37
N ASN A 401 -17.53 24.09 0.69
CA ASN A 401 -18.47 22.97 0.59
C ASN A 401 -17.90 21.81 -0.24
N SER A 402 -17.15 22.11 -1.30
CA SER A 402 -16.53 21.06 -2.11
C SER A 402 -15.47 20.30 -1.32
N VAL A 403 -14.67 21.01 -0.51
CA VAL A 403 -13.73 20.38 0.44
C VAL A 403 -14.46 19.64 1.57
N GLU A 404 -15.61 20.11 2.03
CA GLU A 404 -16.39 19.39 3.05
C GLU A 404 -16.98 18.08 2.49
N ALA A 405 -17.43 18.08 1.23
CA ALA A 405 -18.12 16.98 0.59
C ALA A 405 -17.18 15.94 -0.07
N HIS A 406 -15.87 16.15 -0.13
CA HIS A 406 -14.98 15.29 -0.93
C HIS A 406 -14.86 13.82 -0.44
N HIS A 407 -15.22 13.53 0.82
CA HIS A 407 -15.31 12.17 1.35
C HIS A 407 -16.75 11.65 1.49
N GLN A 408 -17.75 12.33 0.93
CA GLN A 408 -19.17 11.97 0.99
C GLN A 408 -19.81 12.04 2.39
N ASP A 409 -19.14 12.66 3.36
CA ASP A 409 -19.70 12.91 4.69
C ASP A 409 -20.86 13.92 4.67
N VAL A 410 -20.87 14.80 3.65
CA VAL A 410 -21.87 15.84 3.43
C VAL A 410 -22.28 15.83 1.96
N GLU A 411 -23.54 16.13 1.68
CA GLU A 411 -24.06 16.23 0.31
C GLU A 411 -23.35 17.34 -0.49
N ALA A 412 -22.90 17.00 -1.69
CA ALA A 412 -22.28 17.94 -2.62
C ALA A 412 -23.35 18.92 -3.14
N LYS A 413 -23.19 20.21 -2.86
CA LYS A 413 -24.16 21.25 -3.30
C LYS A 413 -23.82 21.87 -4.65
N SER A 414 -22.65 21.53 -5.20
CA SER A 414 -22.15 22.03 -6.48
C SER A 414 -21.57 20.91 -7.33
N ILE A 415 -21.44 21.16 -8.63
CA ILE A 415 -20.76 20.24 -9.56
C ILE A 415 -19.32 19.97 -9.11
N TYR A 416 -18.64 20.97 -8.52
CA TYR A 416 -17.27 20.82 -8.05
C TYR A 416 -17.13 19.82 -6.90
N GLY A 417 -18.15 19.67 -6.05
CA GLY A 417 -18.18 18.63 -5.01
C GLY A 417 -18.18 17.22 -5.59
N VAL A 418 -18.87 17.00 -6.71
CA VAL A 418 -18.87 15.72 -7.44
C VAL A 418 -17.54 15.52 -8.16
N LEU A 419 -17.00 16.58 -8.77
CA LEU A 419 -15.72 16.52 -9.48
C LEU A 419 -14.55 16.23 -8.56
N VAL A 420 -14.52 16.80 -7.35
CA VAL A 420 -13.40 16.57 -6.42
C VAL A 420 -13.41 15.14 -5.88
N GLN A 421 -14.60 14.55 -5.64
CA GLN A 421 -14.72 13.14 -5.30
C GLN A 421 -14.19 12.24 -6.42
N ALA A 422 -14.53 12.56 -7.68
CA ALA A 422 -14.05 11.82 -8.83
C ALA A 422 -12.53 11.98 -9.02
N ALA A 423 -12.00 13.20 -8.91
CA ALA A 423 -10.57 13.48 -9.02
C ALA A 423 -9.76 12.80 -7.92
N ASP A 424 -10.23 12.87 -6.68
CA ASP A 424 -9.59 12.24 -5.52
C ASP A 424 -9.59 10.72 -5.66
N ALA A 425 -10.73 10.13 -6.02
CA ALA A 425 -10.84 8.69 -6.26
C ALA A 425 -9.93 8.23 -7.41
N VAL A 426 -9.89 8.95 -8.53
CA VAL A 426 -8.99 8.66 -9.66
C VAL A 426 -7.53 8.78 -9.24
N SER A 427 -7.21 9.79 -8.43
CA SER A 427 -5.86 9.97 -7.90
C SER A 427 -5.47 8.85 -6.94
N ALA A 428 -6.40 8.38 -6.10
CA ALA A 428 -6.16 7.37 -5.06
C ALA A 428 -6.23 5.90 -5.54
N THR A 429 -6.99 5.58 -6.59
CA THR A 429 -7.27 4.18 -7.01
C THR A 429 -6.38 3.67 -8.15
N ARG A 430 -5.26 4.34 -8.42
CA ARG A 430 -4.32 3.97 -9.49
C ARG A 430 -3.77 2.54 -9.34
N PRO A 431 -3.86 1.67 -10.37
CA PRO A 431 -3.20 0.37 -10.37
C PRO A 431 -1.68 0.50 -10.32
N GLY A 432 -1.03 -0.22 -9.38
CA GLY A 432 0.43 -0.17 -9.16
C GLY A 432 0.85 0.26 -7.74
N ALA A 433 -0.09 0.68 -6.89
CA ALA A 433 0.09 1.07 -5.49
C ALA A 433 0.28 -0.12 -4.51
N ARG A 434 0.81 -1.23 -5.01
CA ARG A 434 1.44 -2.26 -4.21
C ARG A 434 2.85 -2.39 -4.74
N ARG A 435 3.86 -2.00 -3.94
CA ARG A 435 4.88 -3.03 -3.70
C ARG A 435 4.05 -4.22 -3.25
N GLU A 436 4.00 -5.30 -4.04
CA GLU A 436 3.77 -6.60 -3.43
C GLU A 436 4.61 -6.56 -2.15
N THR A 437 4.00 -6.80 -0.98
CA THR A 437 4.79 -6.93 0.24
C THR A 437 5.97 -7.82 -0.13
N LEU A 438 7.19 -7.48 0.27
CA LEU A 438 8.38 -8.26 -0.10
C LEU A 438 8.08 -9.77 0.07
N GLU A 439 7.29 -10.09 1.09
CA GLU A 439 6.68 -11.38 1.34
C GLU A 439 5.78 -11.96 0.22
N THR A 440 4.85 -11.21 -0.37
CA THR A 440 4.02 -11.68 -1.50
C THR A 440 4.86 -11.86 -2.77
N TYR A 441 5.80 -10.96 -3.03
CA TYR A 441 6.73 -11.06 -4.15
C TYR A 441 7.67 -12.27 -3.99
N ILE A 442 8.24 -12.46 -2.80
CA ILE A 442 9.01 -13.66 -2.46
C ILE A 442 8.12 -14.90 -2.60
N LYS A 443 6.91 -14.93 -2.01
CA LYS A 443 5.97 -16.05 -2.16
C LYS A 443 5.65 -16.35 -3.63
N ARG A 444 5.58 -15.33 -4.49
CA ARG A 444 5.34 -15.46 -5.92
C ARG A 444 6.56 -16.03 -6.66
N LEU A 445 7.76 -15.51 -6.41
CA LEU A 445 9.00 -16.07 -6.95
C LEU A 445 9.20 -17.52 -6.48
N THR A 446 9.01 -17.79 -5.19
CA THR A 446 9.10 -19.12 -4.62
C THR A 446 8.05 -20.06 -5.21
N LYS A 447 6.84 -19.59 -5.50
CA LYS A 447 5.84 -20.39 -6.24
C LYS A 447 6.27 -20.69 -7.66
N LEU A 448 6.82 -19.71 -8.39
CA LEU A 448 7.37 -19.92 -9.74
C LEU A 448 8.50 -20.95 -9.74
N GLU A 449 9.44 -20.81 -8.80
CA GLU A 449 10.54 -21.76 -8.60
C GLU A 449 10.00 -23.14 -8.25
N ALA A 450 9.05 -23.25 -7.32
CA ALA A 450 8.44 -24.51 -6.93
C ALA A 450 7.69 -25.22 -8.08
N ILE A 451 7.05 -24.47 -8.97
CA ILE A 451 6.39 -25.03 -10.15
C ILE A 451 7.43 -25.69 -11.06
N ALA A 452 8.54 -25.01 -11.35
CA ALA A 452 9.60 -25.57 -12.18
C ALA A 452 10.36 -26.72 -11.49
N ASP A 453 10.63 -26.60 -10.18
CA ASP A 453 11.25 -27.65 -9.37
C ASP A 453 10.39 -28.92 -9.29
N SER A 454 9.06 -28.81 -9.47
CA SER A 454 8.16 -29.97 -9.46
C SER A 454 8.35 -30.92 -10.65
N PHE A 455 9.08 -30.52 -11.69
CA PHE A 455 9.24 -31.34 -12.89
C PHE A 455 10.33 -32.41 -12.75
N PRO A 456 10.09 -33.64 -13.22
CA PRO A 456 11.10 -34.71 -13.19
C PRO A 456 12.36 -34.35 -13.97
N GLY A 457 13.53 -34.50 -13.34
CA GLY A 457 14.83 -34.26 -13.96
C GLY A 457 15.38 -32.84 -13.77
N VAL A 458 14.59 -31.92 -13.20
CA VAL A 458 15.07 -30.64 -12.69
C VAL A 458 15.94 -30.87 -11.44
N ASP A 459 17.07 -30.18 -11.36
CA ASP A 459 17.91 -30.12 -10.17
C ASP A 459 17.55 -28.91 -9.30
N LYS A 460 17.49 -27.72 -9.92
CA LYS A 460 17.02 -26.47 -9.32
C LYS A 460 16.48 -25.51 -10.36
N ALA A 461 15.47 -24.73 -9.98
CA ALA A 461 14.98 -23.58 -10.73
C ALA A 461 15.23 -22.28 -9.97
N TYR A 462 15.50 -21.21 -10.72
CA TYR A 462 15.71 -19.86 -10.19
C TYR A 462 14.86 -18.87 -10.97
N ALA A 463 14.05 -18.08 -10.27
CA ALA A 463 13.35 -16.96 -10.86
C ALA A 463 14.26 -15.72 -10.85
N ILE A 464 14.62 -15.22 -12.04
CA ILE A 464 15.55 -14.11 -12.28
C ILE A 464 14.78 -12.95 -12.95
N GLN A 465 15.37 -11.76 -12.98
CA GLN A 465 14.79 -10.55 -13.60
C GLN A 465 13.39 -10.24 -13.08
N ALA A 466 13.25 -10.27 -11.76
CA ALA A 466 11.96 -10.06 -11.09
C ALA A 466 10.84 -11.00 -11.57
N GLY A 467 11.18 -12.27 -11.77
CA GLY A 467 10.24 -13.32 -12.19
C GLY A 467 9.87 -13.27 -13.68
N ARG A 468 10.53 -12.44 -14.49
CA ARG A 468 10.36 -12.41 -15.95
C ARG A 468 11.23 -13.44 -16.68
N GLU A 469 12.20 -14.03 -16.00
CA GLU A 469 12.98 -15.15 -16.52
C GLU A 469 13.04 -16.26 -15.47
N ILE A 470 12.88 -17.51 -15.87
CA ILE A 470 13.12 -18.66 -15.00
C ILE A 470 14.23 -19.52 -15.61
N ARG A 471 15.29 -19.74 -14.85
CA ARG A 471 16.41 -20.61 -15.24
C ARG A 471 16.29 -21.93 -14.53
N VAL A 472 16.19 -23.00 -15.33
CA VAL A 472 15.97 -24.35 -14.85
C VAL A 472 17.23 -25.15 -15.14
N ILE A 473 17.93 -25.55 -14.09
CA ILE A 473 19.12 -26.41 -14.18
C ILE A 473 18.64 -27.86 -14.13
N VAL A 474 18.99 -28.64 -15.14
CA VAL A 474 18.59 -30.05 -15.25
C VAL A 474 19.76 -30.99 -14.98
N LYS A 475 19.43 -32.19 -14.50
CA LYS A 475 20.43 -33.25 -14.29
C LYS A 475 20.84 -33.85 -15.65
N PRO A 476 22.10 -33.68 -16.09
CA PRO A 476 22.53 -34.12 -17.42
C PRO A 476 22.40 -35.63 -17.62
N ASP A 477 22.50 -36.42 -16.54
CA ASP A 477 22.38 -37.88 -16.57
C ASP A 477 20.94 -38.39 -16.72
N LYS A 478 19.94 -37.53 -16.51
CA LYS A 478 18.51 -37.91 -16.52
C LYS A 478 17.74 -37.35 -17.72
N LEU A 479 18.24 -36.29 -18.34
CA LEU A 479 17.58 -35.61 -19.46
C LEU A 479 18.56 -35.42 -20.61
N ASN A 480 18.14 -35.79 -21.82
CA ASN A 480 18.85 -35.47 -23.06
C ASN A 480 18.43 -34.09 -23.61
N ASP A 481 19.12 -33.60 -24.65
CA ASP A 481 18.89 -32.24 -25.17
C ASP A 481 17.48 -32.03 -25.74
N VAL A 482 16.90 -33.09 -26.33
CA VAL A 482 15.53 -33.05 -26.87
C VAL A 482 14.51 -32.94 -25.72
N GLN A 483 14.71 -33.73 -24.66
CA GLN A 483 13.86 -33.69 -23.47
C GLN A 483 14.00 -32.36 -22.71
N ALA A 484 15.19 -31.77 -22.67
CA ALA A 484 15.40 -30.45 -22.07
C ALA A 484 14.63 -29.34 -22.83
N SER A 485 14.56 -29.43 -24.16
CA SER A 485 13.75 -28.51 -24.98
C SER A 485 12.25 -28.70 -24.77
N ALA A 486 11.79 -29.96 -24.67
CA ALA A 486 10.39 -30.26 -24.35
C ALA A 486 9.99 -29.75 -22.95
N LEU A 487 10.86 -29.97 -21.96
CA LEU A 487 10.67 -29.53 -20.59
C LEU A 487 10.49 -28.00 -20.49
N ALA A 488 11.21 -27.22 -21.30
CA ALA A 488 11.03 -25.78 -21.34
C ALA A 488 9.58 -25.39 -21.72
N LYS A 489 8.98 -26.08 -22.70
CA LYS A 489 7.59 -25.84 -23.12
C LYS A 489 6.59 -26.28 -22.06
N ASP A 490 6.82 -27.43 -21.44
CA ASP A 490 5.92 -27.97 -20.41
C ASP A 490 5.90 -27.08 -19.17
N ILE A 491 7.05 -26.53 -18.77
CA ILE A 491 7.17 -25.56 -17.68
C ILE A 491 6.42 -24.27 -18.04
N THR A 492 6.61 -23.73 -19.25
CA THR A 492 5.88 -22.53 -19.70
C THR A 492 4.37 -22.72 -19.59
N LYS A 493 3.85 -23.84 -20.11
CA LYS A 493 2.41 -24.12 -20.09
C LYS A 493 1.86 -24.24 -18.68
N LYS A 494 2.59 -24.91 -17.78
CA LYS A 494 2.16 -25.06 -16.38
C LYS A 494 2.21 -23.75 -15.60
N ILE A 495 3.11 -22.83 -15.97
CA ILE A 495 3.14 -21.48 -15.42
C ILE A 495 1.93 -20.67 -15.92
N GLU A 496 1.60 -20.75 -17.21
CA GLU A 496 0.40 -20.11 -17.79
C GLU A 496 -0.90 -20.59 -17.13
N ASP A 497 -1.03 -21.90 -16.87
CA ASP A 497 -2.22 -22.50 -16.27
C ASP A 497 -2.32 -22.25 -14.75
N GLY A 498 -1.20 -22.00 -14.07
CA GLY A 498 -1.12 -21.98 -12.60
C GLY A 498 -0.98 -20.59 -11.96
N LEU A 499 -0.62 -19.57 -12.74
CA LEU A 499 -0.32 -18.21 -12.24
C LEU A 499 -0.79 -17.14 -13.23
N GLU A 500 -1.62 -16.21 -12.76
CA GLU A 500 -1.90 -14.98 -13.50
C GLU A 500 -0.66 -14.06 -13.45
N TYR A 501 -0.01 -13.85 -14.60
CA TYR A 501 1.18 -13.01 -14.68
C TYR A 501 1.01 -11.91 -15.75
N PRO A 502 1.23 -10.62 -15.42
CA PRO A 502 1.21 -9.56 -16.41
C PRO A 502 2.51 -9.58 -17.23
N GLY A 503 2.44 -10.14 -18.43
CA GLY A 503 3.54 -10.15 -19.42
C GLY A 503 4.14 -11.54 -19.67
N GLN A 504 5.15 -11.59 -20.54
CA GLN A 504 5.80 -12.84 -20.93
C GLN A 504 6.88 -13.26 -19.92
N ILE A 505 6.92 -14.55 -19.58
CA ILE A 505 7.97 -15.17 -18.77
C ILE A 505 8.86 -16.00 -19.69
N LYS A 506 10.17 -15.73 -19.65
CA LYS A 506 11.16 -16.48 -20.42
C LYS A 506 11.64 -17.70 -19.63
N VAL A 507 11.32 -18.90 -20.10
CA VAL A 507 11.86 -20.16 -19.54
C VAL A 507 13.16 -20.55 -20.25
N THR A 508 14.24 -20.69 -19.50
CA THR A 508 15.55 -21.13 -20.00
C THR A 508 15.97 -22.40 -19.28
N VAL A 509 16.07 -23.51 -20.01
CA VAL A 509 16.57 -24.77 -19.47
C VAL A 509 18.06 -24.90 -19.78
N ILE A 510 18.87 -25.15 -18.75
CA ILE A 510 20.33 -25.25 -18.84
C ILE A 510 20.74 -26.67 -18.45
N ARG A 511 21.36 -27.37 -19.39
CA ARG A 511 22.03 -28.65 -19.17
C ARG A 511 23.53 -28.42 -19.23
N GLU A 512 24.20 -28.54 -18.09
CA GLU A 512 25.65 -28.32 -17.97
C GLU A 512 26.34 -29.59 -17.45
N THR A 513 27.41 -30.02 -18.11
CA THR A 513 28.29 -31.09 -17.63
C THR A 513 29.66 -30.50 -17.37
N ARG A 514 30.17 -30.63 -16.14
CA ARG A 514 31.50 -30.14 -15.76
C ARG A 514 32.44 -31.31 -15.55
N ALA A 515 33.47 -31.42 -16.39
CA ALA A 515 34.59 -32.33 -16.19
C ALA A 515 35.80 -31.51 -15.70
N ILE A 516 36.39 -31.92 -14.59
CA ILE A 516 37.56 -31.25 -13.99
C ILE A 516 38.67 -32.29 -13.88
N GLU A 517 39.81 -32.03 -14.55
CA GLU A 517 41.02 -32.83 -14.41
C GLU A 517 42.13 -31.96 -13.82
N TYR A 518 42.94 -32.56 -12.94
CA TYR A 518 44.09 -31.91 -12.35
C TYR A 518 45.36 -32.57 -12.89
N ALA A 519 46.17 -31.82 -13.62
CA ALA A 519 47.52 -32.24 -13.98
C ALA A 519 48.45 -32.12 -12.76
N LYS A 520 49.37 -33.06 -12.60
CA LYS A 520 50.44 -32.97 -11.59
C LYS A 520 51.64 -32.21 -12.12
#